data_AF-A0A673I2R3-F1
#
_entry.id   AF-A0A673I2R3-F1
#
_cell.length_a   1.000
_cell.length_b   1.000
_cell.length_c   1.000
_cell.angle_alpha   90.00
_cell.angle_beta   90.00
_cell.angle_gamma   90.00
#
_symmetry.space_group_name_H-M   'P 1'
#
loop_
_entity.id
_entity.type
_entity.pdbx_description
1 polymer ?
#
loop_
_entity_poly.entity_id
_entity_poly.type
_entity_poly.pdbx_seq_one_letter_code
_entity_poly.pdbx_strand_id
1 'polypeptide(L)'
;MNLLLLSLFREKKRRRIEELNENMVVDGGSGDHTDWQGRWDHVKKFLERVGPFTHPDFEPSTESLQFLLDTCKILVIGAGGLGCELLKDLALSGFRHIHVVDMDTIDVSNLNRQFLFRPKDVGRPKAEVAADFVNGRVPGCNVVPHFKKIQDLDETFYRQFHIVVCGLDSVVARRWMNGMLLSLLIYEDGALDPSSIIPLIDGGTEGFKGNARVILPGMTACIDCTLELYPPQINFPMCTIASMPRLPEHCVEYVRMLLWPKEKPFGDGVALDGDDPTHIQWVYQKSLERAAEFSITGVTYRLTQGVVKRIIPAVASTNAVIAAACATEVFKIATSAYVPLNNYLVFNDVDGLYTYTFEAERKENCSACSQVPQDLQFPPSAKLQEILDYMTENASLQMKSPAITTTLDGKNKTLYLQTVASIEERTRPNLNKTLKELGLVDGQELAVADVTTPQTVLFKLNFIS
;
A
#
# COMPACT_ATOMS: atom_id res chain seq x y z
N MET A 1 21.48 5.73 -19.00
CA MET A 1 20.00 5.59 -19.05
C MET A 1 19.29 6.34 -17.91
N ASN A 2 19.94 6.67 -16.78
CA ASN A 2 19.38 7.51 -15.70
C ASN A 2 19.35 9.04 -15.97
N LEU A 3 20.08 9.56 -16.98
CA LEU A 3 20.23 11.00 -17.27
C LEU A 3 19.05 11.64 -18.05
N LEU A 4 18.19 10.82 -18.68
CA LEU A 4 17.12 11.35 -19.53
C LEU A 4 15.89 11.79 -18.71
N LEU A 5 15.74 11.27 -17.48
CA LEU A 5 14.47 11.24 -16.78
C LEU A 5 14.20 12.45 -15.87
N LEU A 6 15.21 12.95 -15.18
CA LEU A 6 15.09 14.14 -14.33
C LEU A 6 15.27 15.44 -15.12
N SER A 7 15.92 15.38 -16.29
CA SER A 7 15.80 16.36 -17.39
C SER A 7 14.33 16.64 -17.75
N LEU A 8 13.50 15.60 -17.84
CA LEU A 8 12.07 15.72 -18.14
C LEU A 8 11.23 16.14 -16.93
N PHE A 9 11.65 15.83 -15.70
CA PHE A 9 11.04 16.41 -14.49
C PHE A 9 11.33 17.92 -14.39
N ARG A 10 12.50 18.37 -14.84
CA ARG A 10 12.84 19.78 -15.04
C ARG A 10 12.00 20.38 -16.17
N GLU A 11 11.71 19.65 -17.24
CA GLU A 11 10.80 20.09 -18.32
C GLU A 11 9.33 20.16 -17.84
N LYS A 12 8.87 19.25 -16.98
CA LYS A 12 7.55 19.31 -16.31
C LYS A 12 7.48 20.45 -15.29
N LYS A 13 8.56 20.68 -14.53
CA LYS A 13 8.76 21.87 -13.68
C LYS A 13 8.72 23.14 -14.53
N ARG A 14 9.39 23.17 -15.69
CA ARG A 14 9.46 24.33 -16.59
C ARG A 14 8.14 24.60 -17.30
N ARG A 15 7.48 23.59 -17.88
CA ARG A 15 6.17 23.69 -18.53
C ARG A 15 5.07 24.10 -17.55
N ARG A 16 5.05 23.56 -16.32
CA ARG A 16 4.10 24.01 -15.30
C ARG A 16 4.41 25.42 -14.77
N ILE A 17 5.67 25.84 -14.72
CA ILE A 17 6.06 27.24 -14.45
C ILE A 17 5.63 28.16 -15.61
N GLU A 18 5.67 27.69 -16.86
CA GLU A 18 5.25 28.46 -18.04
C GLU A 18 3.72 28.57 -18.18
N GLU A 19 2.95 27.52 -17.84
CA GLU A 19 1.48 27.54 -17.74
C GLU A 19 0.97 28.49 -16.63
N LEU A 20 1.78 28.78 -15.61
CA LEU A 20 1.46 29.70 -14.51
C LEU A 20 1.45 31.19 -14.92
N ASN A 21 1.85 31.56 -16.14
CA ASN A 21 1.72 32.93 -16.64
C ASN A 21 0.29 33.31 -17.08
N GLU A 22 -0.66 32.38 -17.04
CA GLU A 22 -2.09 32.72 -17.09
C GLU A 22 -2.64 32.86 -15.67
N ASN A 23 -2.91 34.11 -15.28
CA ASN A 23 -3.43 34.49 -13.96
C ASN A 23 -4.67 33.67 -13.57
N MET A 24 -4.53 32.77 -12.59
CA MET A 24 -5.67 32.25 -11.85
C MET A 24 -6.04 33.21 -10.72
N VAL A 25 -7.20 33.83 -10.85
CA VAL A 25 -7.82 34.66 -9.81
C VAL A 25 -8.33 33.78 -8.69
N VAL A 26 -7.66 33.81 -7.55
CA VAL A 26 -8.30 33.65 -6.23
C VAL A 26 -7.53 34.49 -5.22
N ASP A 27 -8.05 35.70 -5.00
CA ASP A 27 -7.65 36.57 -3.91
C ASP A 27 -8.09 36.00 -2.55
N GLY A 28 -7.18 36.09 -1.60
CA GLY A 28 -7.40 35.76 -0.20
C GLY A 28 -6.13 35.97 0.62
N GLY A 29 -5.54 37.17 0.52
CA GLY A 29 -4.32 37.51 1.24
C GLY A 29 -4.50 37.58 2.76
N SER A 30 -3.52 37.04 3.47
CA SER A 30 -3.00 37.64 4.70
C SER A 30 -1.51 37.33 4.76
N GLY A 31 -0.70 38.33 4.39
CA GLY A 31 0.73 38.32 4.67
C GLY A 31 0.92 38.38 6.17
N ASP A 32 1.26 37.24 6.76
CA ASP A 32 1.86 37.15 8.08
C ASP A 32 3.11 36.31 7.89
N HIS A 33 4.28 36.84 8.27
CA HIS A 33 5.56 36.19 8.04
C HIS A 33 5.65 34.88 8.87
N THR A 34 5.13 33.78 8.32
CA THR A 34 5.14 32.44 8.93
C THR A 34 6.53 31.83 8.99
N ASP A 35 7.45 32.30 8.13
CA ASP A 35 8.86 31.92 8.16
C ASP A 35 9.70 32.95 8.91
N TRP A 36 10.58 32.47 9.79
CA TRP A 36 11.57 33.28 10.51
C TRP A 36 12.98 33.09 9.95
N GLN A 37 13.86 34.02 10.28
CA GLN A 37 15.27 33.97 9.88
C GLN A 37 15.92 32.67 10.38
N GLY A 38 16.60 31.96 9.48
CA GLY A 38 17.33 30.74 9.81
C GLY A 38 16.49 29.46 9.86
N ARG A 39 15.15 29.55 9.70
CA ARG A 39 14.24 28.41 9.79
C ARG A 39 14.67 27.23 8.91
N TRP A 40 15.04 27.52 7.66
CA TRP A 40 15.36 26.53 6.63
C TRP A 40 16.86 26.33 6.40
N ASP A 41 17.73 26.79 7.30
CA ASP A 41 19.19 26.76 7.10
C ASP A 41 19.75 25.34 6.90
N HIS A 42 19.12 24.34 7.52
CA HIS A 42 19.51 22.93 7.33
C HIS A 42 19.20 22.43 5.92
N VAL A 43 18.02 22.78 5.39
CA VAL A 43 17.56 22.39 4.05
C VAL A 43 18.36 23.14 2.97
N LYS A 44 18.53 24.46 3.13
CA LYS A 44 19.25 25.33 2.19
C LYS A 44 20.65 24.83 1.85
N LYS A 45 21.38 24.27 2.82
CA LYS A 45 22.73 23.72 2.60
C LYS A 45 22.78 22.65 1.51
N PHE A 46 21.70 21.90 1.30
CA PHE A 46 21.60 20.86 0.29
C PHE A 46 21.03 21.34 -1.04
N LEU A 47 20.38 22.50 -1.06
CA LEU A 47 19.74 23.06 -2.26
C LEU A 47 20.59 24.15 -2.93
N GLU A 48 21.36 24.90 -2.15
CA GLU A 48 22.13 26.06 -2.61
C GLU A 48 23.61 25.72 -2.88
N ARG A 49 24.07 24.54 -2.48
CA ARG A 49 25.49 24.13 -2.57
C ARG A 49 25.63 22.87 -3.40
N VAL A 50 26.62 22.86 -4.28
CA VAL A 50 27.06 21.64 -4.98
C VAL A 50 27.94 20.79 -4.08
N GLY A 51 27.87 19.48 -4.28
CA GLY A 51 28.77 18.50 -3.67
C GLY A 51 29.14 17.41 -4.67
N PRO A 52 30.17 16.60 -4.37
CA PRO A 52 30.66 15.56 -5.29
C PRO A 52 29.71 14.37 -5.45
N PHE A 53 28.69 14.26 -4.60
CA PHE A 53 27.71 13.15 -4.60
C PHE A 53 26.31 13.60 -5.01
N THR A 54 26.17 14.81 -5.54
CA THR A 54 24.87 15.30 -6.01
C THR A 54 24.39 14.47 -7.19
N HIS A 55 23.07 14.43 -7.41
CA HIS A 55 22.54 13.82 -8.63
C HIS A 55 23.12 14.55 -9.86
N PRO A 56 23.36 13.87 -11.01
CA PRO A 56 23.85 14.51 -12.22
C PRO A 56 23.00 15.70 -12.70
N ASP A 57 21.70 15.67 -12.43
CA ASP A 57 20.75 16.73 -12.78
C ASP A 57 20.55 17.78 -11.67
N PHE A 58 21.37 17.75 -10.62
CA PHE A 58 21.30 18.74 -9.55
C PHE A 58 21.86 20.09 -10.02
N GLU A 59 21.12 21.14 -9.70
CA GLU A 59 21.51 22.52 -9.98
C GLU A 59 21.36 23.33 -8.70
N PRO A 60 22.45 23.90 -8.15
CA PRO A 60 22.37 24.69 -6.94
C PRO A 60 21.55 25.95 -7.19
N SER A 61 20.50 26.18 -6.39
CA SER A 61 19.63 27.34 -6.56
C SER A 61 18.96 27.75 -5.25
N THR A 62 18.88 29.07 -5.03
CA THR A 62 18.13 29.68 -3.92
C THR A 62 16.61 29.57 -4.11
N GLU A 63 16.15 29.33 -5.35
CA GLU A 63 14.72 29.18 -5.68
C GLU A 63 14.21 27.75 -5.46
N SER A 64 15.11 26.76 -5.36
CA SER A 64 14.74 25.35 -5.16
C SER A 64 13.94 25.13 -3.87
N LEU A 65 14.23 25.89 -2.81
CA LEU A 65 13.46 25.84 -1.58
C LEU A 65 12.01 26.34 -1.80
N GLN A 66 11.84 27.42 -2.55
CA GLN A 66 10.50 27.97 -2.81
C GLN A 66 9.64 27.00 -3.63
N PHE A 67 10.26 26.29 -4.59
CA PHE A 67 9.58 25.22 -5.32
C PHE A 67 9.06 24.12 -4.37
N LEU A 68 9.87 23.66 -3.41
CA LEU A 68 9.43 22.66 -2.42
C LEU A 68 8.26 23.18 -1.57
N LEU A 69 8.36 24.43 -1.12
CA LEU A 69 7.37 25.05 -0.25
C LEU A 69 6.03 25.28 -0.97
N ASP A 70 6.04 25.76 -2.21
CA ASP A 70 4.83 26.32 -2.85
C ASP A 70 4.20 25.42 -3.92
N THR A 71 4.93 24.42 -4.42
CA THR A 71 4.45 23.66 -5.59
C THR A 71 4.52 22.15 -5.41
N CYS A 72 5.48 21.64 -4.63
CA CYS A 72 5.69 20.20 -4.51
C CYS A 72 4.58 19.53 -3.67
N LYS A 73 3.56 19.04 -4.36
CA LYS A 73 2.47 18.23 -3.80
C LYS A 73 2.91 16.79 -3.48
N ILE A 74 2.79 16.42 -2.20
CA ILE A 74 3.09 15.07 -1.68
C ILE A 74 1.79 14.43 -1.17
N LEU A 75 1.58 13.16 -1.47
CA LEU A 75 0.53 12.35 -0.86
C LEU A 75 1.14 11.37 0.14
N VAL A 76 0.68 11.40 1.38
CA VAL A 76 0.97 10.41 2.41
C VAL A 76 -0.24 9.49 2.56
N ILE A 77 -0.03 8.18 2.49
CA ILE A 77 -1.07 7.17 2.61
C ILE A 77 -0.86 6.39 3.91
N GLY A 78 -1.85 6.48 4.79
CA GLY A 78 -1.78 6.03 6.18
C GLY A 78 -1.28 7.14 7.10
N ALA A 79 -1.99 7.34 8.21
CA ALA A 79 -1.69 8.25 9.31
C ALA A 79 -1.31 7.49 10.60
N GLY A 80 -1.23 6.16 10.55
CA GLY A 80 -0.78 5.33 11.66
C GLY A 80 0.74 5.18 11.71
N GLY A 81 1.35 5.36 12.90
CA GLY A 81 2.75 5.05 13.18
C GLY A 81 3.72 5.74 12.22
N LEU A 82 4.10 5.03 11.16
CA LEU A 82 4.86 5.53 10.02
C LEU A 82 4.26 6.81 9.43
N GLY A 83 2.95 6.88 9.25
CA GLY A 83 2.26 8.06 8.72
C GLY A 83 2.46 9.32 9.57
N CYS A 84 2.41 9.17 10.90
CA CYS A 84 2.67 10.28 11.84
C CYS A 84 4.11 10.80 11.71
N GLU A 85 5.08 9.90 11.64
CA GLU A 85 6.49 10.25 11.49
C GLU A 85 6.76 10.90 10.12
N LEU A 86 6.21 10.36 9.04
CA LEU A 86 6.32 10.90 7.69
C LEU A 86 5.79 12.33 7.60
N LEU A 87 4.62 12.62 8.17
CA LEU A 87 4.06 13.97 8.16
C LEU A 87 4.99 14.97 8.87
N LYS A 88 5.56 14.59 10.02
CA LYS A 88 6.56 15.41 10.72
C LYS A 88 7.81 15.62 9.85
N ASP A 89 8.37 14.53 9.32
CA ASP A 89 9.63 14.58 8.57
C ASP A 89 9.50 15.43 7.31
N LEU A 90 8.41 15.27 6.55
CA LEU A 90 8.15 16.04 5.34
C LEU A 90 7.90 17.51 5.66
N ALA A 91 7.07 17.82 6.66
CA ALA A 91 6.80 19.20 7.06
C ALA A 91 8.07 19.94 7.51
N LEU A 92 8.99 19.25 8.20
CA LEU A 92 10.28 19.80 8.62
C LEU A 92 11.36 19.79 7.53
N SER A 93 11.10 19.16 6.39
CA SER A 93 12.01 19.11 5.22
C SER A 93 11.68 20.14 4.14
N GLY A 94 10.68 20.99 4.38
CA GLY A 94 10.31 22.08 3.46
C GLY A 94 9.13 21.78 2.56
N PHE A 95 8.38 20.70 2.80
CA PHE A 95 7.13 20.42 2.09
C PHE A 95 5.95 21.05 2.81
N ARG A 96 5.14 21.87 2.11
CA ARG A 96 3.90 22.43 2.69
C ARG A 96 2.65 21.78 2.13
N HIS A 97 2.63 21.44 0.85
CA HIS A 97 1.46 20.88 0.17
C HIS A 97 1.41 19.36 0.35
N ILE A 98 0.91 18.94 1.50
CA ILE A 98 0.84 17.51 1.86
C ILE A 98 -0.62 17.10 1.95
N HIS A 99 -1.00 16.00 1.33
CA HIS A 99 -2.29 15.37 1.56
C HIS A 99 -2.09 14.09 2.37
N VAL A 100 -3.02 13.78 3.28
CA VAL A 100 -3.01 12.53 4.03
C VAL A 100 -4.31 11.78 3.86
N VAL A 101 -4.25 10.50 3.48
CA VAL A 101 -5.40 9.60 3.35
C VAL A 101 -5.30 8.51 4.42
N ASP A 102 -6.32 8.39 5.25
CA ASP A 102 -6.44 7.30 6.23
C ASP A 102 -7.93 7.03 6.48
N MET A 103 -8.33 5.76 6.54
CA MET A 103 -9.72 5.33 6.73
C MET A 103 -10.07 4.99 8.18
N ASP A 104 -9.09 5.00 9.08
CA ASP A 104 -9.25 4.55 10.45
C ASP A 104 -9.60 5.71 11.39
N THR A 105 -10.17 5.33 12.53
CA THR A 105 -10.32 6.18 13.70
C THR A 105 -9.24 5.88 14.74
N ILE A 106 -9.00 6.82 15.64
CA ILE A 106 -7.98 6.70 16.67
C ILE A 106 -8.43 5.74 17.77
N ASP A 107 -7.63 4.73 18.04
CA ASP A 107 -7.82 3.79 19.16
C ASP A 107 -6.81 4.04 20.28
N VAL A 108 -7.16 3.65 21.52
CA VAL A 108 -6.26 3.81 22.69
C VAL A 108 -4.92 3.10 22.48
N SER A 109 -4.91 1.94 21.80
CA SER A 109 -3.69 1.18 21.49
C SER A 109 -2.75 1.90 20.52
N ASN A 110 -3.19 2.99 19.89
CA ASN A 110 -2.38 3.79 18.98
C ASN A 110 -1.43 4.74 19.73
N LEU A 111 -1.80 5.16 20.94
CA LEU A 111 -1.14 6.26 21.67
C LEU A 111 0.28 5.94 22.13
N ASN A 112 0.71 4.67 22.11
CA ASN A 112 2.06 4.27 22.46
C ASN A 112 3.12 4.65 21.39
N ARG A 113 2.69 4.93 20.15
CA ARG A 113 3.59 5.16 19.00
C ARG A 113 3.11 6.23 18.03
N GLN A 114 1.83 6.58 18.02
CA GLN A 114 1.23 7.53 17.10
C GLN A 114 1.15 8.92 17.76
N PHE A 115 2.30 9.58 17.88
CA PHE A 115 2.49 10.76 18.72
C PHE A 115 1.75 12.03 18.28
N LEU A 116 1.04 12.02 17.14
CA LEU A 116 0.14 13.11 16.75
C LEU A 116 -1.19 13.06 17.52
N PHE A 117 -1.54 11.90 18.10
CA PHE A 117 -2.82 11.68 18.76
C PHE A 117 -2.71 11.80 20.29
N ARG A 118 -3.79 12.23 20.95
CA ARG A 118 -3.89 12.32 22.41
C ARG A 118 -5.08 11.51 22.92
N PRO A 119 -5.16 11.21 24.23
CA PRO A 119 -6.31 10.50 24.81
C PRO A 119 -7.67 11.15 24.49
N LYS A 120 -7.72 12.49 24.36
CA LYS A 120 -8.92 13.24 24.00
C LYS A 120 -9.37 13.06 22.54
N ASP A 121 -8.51 12.50 21.69
CA ASP A 121 -8.77 12.33 20.27
C ASP A 121 -9.29 10.93 19.92
N VAL A 122 -9.35 10.01 20.90
CA VAL A 122 -9.86 8.64 20.71
C VAL A 122 -11.27 8.67 20.11
N GLY A 123 -11.48 7.88 19.06
CA GLY A 123 -12.72 7.82 18.27
C GLY A 123 -12.79 8.82 17.12
N ARG A 124 -11.91 9.83 17.04
CA ARG A 124 -11.86 10.76 15.91
C ARG A 124 -11.11 10.16 14.71
N PRO A 125 -11.37 10.63 13.47
CA PRO A 125 -10.61 10.22 12.28
C PRO A 125 -9.11 10.51 12.40
N LYS A 126 -8.24 9.54 12.09
CA LYS A 126 -6.78 9.71 12.17
C LYS A 126 -6.28 10.82 11.24
N ALA A 127 -6.75 10.82 9.98
CA ALA A 127 -6.32 11.79 8.97
C ALA A 127 -6.55 13.24 9.43
N GLU A 128 -7.74 13.53 9.96
CA GLU A 128 -8.12 14.87 10.43
C GLU A 128 -7.24 15.33 11.60
N VAL A 129 -7.14 14.52 12.65
CA VAL A 129 -6.34 14.89 13.84
C VAL A 129 -4.86 15.01 13.50
N ALA A 130 -4.34 14.18 12.59
CA ALA A 130 -2.96 14.26 12.14
C ALA A 130 -2.70 15.59 11.41
N ALA A 131 -3.58 15.99 10.50
CA ALA A 131 -3.49 17.26 9.78
C ALA A 131 -3.60 18.46 10.75
N ASP A 132 -4.61 18.46 11.62
CA ASP A 132 -4.81 19.50 12.64
C ASP A 132 -3.55 19.70 13.50
N PHE A 133 -2.97 18.59 13.97
CA PHE A 133 -1.79 18.64 14.82
C PHE A 133 -0.58 19.22 14.08
N VAL A 134 -0.31 18.75 12.86
CA VAL A 134 0.87 19.18 12.08
C VAL A 134 0.73 20.64 11.68
N ASN A 135 -0.44 21.06 11.19
CA ASN A 135 -0.72 22.45 10.83
C ASN A 135 -0.63 23.38 12.04
N GLY A 136 -1.06 22.93 13.23
CA GLY A 136 -0.91 23.67 14.47
C GLY A 136 0.51 23.71 15.04
N ARG A 137 1.36 22.73 14.68
CA ARG A 137 2.73 22.61 15.20
C ARG A 137 3.79 23.22 14.28
N VAL A 138 3.61 23.14 12.96
CA VAL A 138 4.59 23.56 11.95
C VAL A 138 4.02 24.74 11.15
N PRO A 139 4.41 25.99 11.47
CA PRO A 139 3.83 27.18 10.83
C PRO A 139 3.96 27.16 9.30
N GLY A 140 2.89 27.49 8.58
CA GLY A 140 2.88 27.49 7.11
C GLY A 140 2.86 26.11 6.45
N CYS A 141 2.83 25.00 7.21
CA CYS A 141 2.48 23.71 6.63
C CYS A 141 0.99 23.68 6.28
N ASN A 142 0.62 22.98 5.21
CA ASN A 142 -0.76 22.84 4.74
C ASN A 142 -1.05 21.36 4.46
N VAL A 143 -1.25 20.60 5.53
CA VAL A 143 -1.69 19.22 5.47
C VAL A 143 -3.20 19.18 5.24
N VAL A 144 -3.64 18.55 4.14
CA VAL A 144 -5.05 18.36 3.79
C VAL A 144 -5.49 16.93 4.11
N PRO A 145 -6.42 16.71 5.06
CA PRO A 145 -6.86 15.38 5.45
C PRO A 145 -7.93 14.80 4.51
N HIS A 146 -7.90 13.48 4.32
CA HIS A 146 -8.91 12.70 3.62
C HIS A 146 -9.28 11.48 4.47
N PHE A 147 -10.42 11.55 5.16
CA PHE A 147 -10.98 10.39 5.87
C PHE A 147 -11.70 9.46 4.88
N LYS A 148 -10.92 8.72 4.10
CA LYS A 148 -11.36 7.87 2.99
C LYS A 148 -10.49 6.64 2.87
N LYS A 149 -11.02 5.60 2.21
CA LYS A 149 -10.18 4.51 1.72
C LYS A 149 -9.47 4.97 0.44
N ILE A 150 -8.28 4.44 0.18
CA ILE A 150 -7.57 4.70 -1.07
C ILE A 150 -8.40 4.26 -2.29
N GLN A 151 -9.18 3.20 -2.14
CA GLN A 151 -10.04 2.67 -3.20
C GLN A 151 -11.22 3.60 -3.57
N ASP A 152 -11.54 4.58 -2.71
CA ASP A 152 -12.63 5.54 -2.96
C ASP A 152 -12.17 6.75 -3.80
N LEU A 153 -10.88 6.81 -4.14
CA LEU A 153 -10.24 7.90 -4.87
C LEU A 153 -9.89 7.43 -6.28
N ASP A 154 -10.09 8.30 -7.27
CA ASP A 154 -9.90 7.98 -8.68
C ASP A 154 -8.52 8.41 -9.21
N GLU A 155 -8.23 8.04 -10.45
CA GLU A 155 -6.99 8.42 -11.13
C GLU A 155 -6.77 9.94 -11.13
N THR A 156 -7.83 10.73 -11.30
CA THR A 156 -7.77 12.19 -11.32
C THR A 156 -7.19 12.73 -10.01
N PHE A 157 -7.61 12.17 -8.87
CA PHE A 157 -7.05 12.50 -7.58
C PHE A 157 -5.55 12.18 -7.52
N TYR A 158 -5.12 11.00 -7.96
CA TYR A 158 -3.71 10.60 -7.84
C TYR A 158 -2.78 11.35 -8.81
N ARG A 159 -3.24 11.69 -10.02
CA ARG A 159 -2.46 12.42 -11.04
C ARG A 159 -1.96 13.80 -10.60
N GLN A 160 -2.56 14.39 -9.55
CA GLN A 160 -2.18 15.73 -9.09
C GLN A 160 -0.87 15.76 -8.29
N PHE A 161 -0.42 14.62 -7.76
CA PHE A 161 0.74 14.56 -6.86
C PHE A 161 2.05 14.39 -7.64
N HIS A 162 3.12 14.92 -7.06
CA HIS A 162 4.47 14.71 -7.58
C HIS A 162 5.08 13.43 -7.04
N ILE A 163 4.81 13.08 -5.78
CA ILE A 163 5.36 11.91 -5.09
C ILE A 163 4.28 11.34 -4.16
N VAL A 164 4.21 10.01 -4.07
CA VAL A 164 3.35 9.28 -3.13
C VAL A 164 4.23 8.53 -2.13
N VAL A 165 3.84 8.57 -0.86
CA VAL A 165 4.53 7.90 0.24
C VAL A 165 3.55 7.02 1.02
N CYS A 166 3.85 5.74 1.16
CA CYS A 166 2.98 4.76 1.81
C CYS A 166 3.53 4.34 3.17
N GLY A 167 2.69 4.48 4.20
CA GLY A 167 2.82 3.86 5.52
C GLY A 167 1.65 2.93 5.82
N LEU A 168 1.33 2.07 4.84
CA LEU A 168 0.23 1.12 4.90
C LEU A 168 0.58 -0.08 5.79
N ASP A 169 -0.44 -0.80 6.25
CA ASP A 169 -0.28 -1.97 7.13
C ASP A 169 -0.71 -3.29 6.46
N SER A 170 -1.23 -3.23 5.23
CA SER A 170 -1.64 -4.42 4.47
C SER A 170 -0.93 -4.53 3.12
N VAL A 171 -0.66 -5.78 2.71
CA VAL A 171 -0.10 -6.09 1.38
C VAL A 171 -1.10 -5.71 0.29
N VAL A 172 -2.40 -5.95 0.51
CA VAL A 172 -3.46 -5.64 -0.47
C VAL A 172 -3.51 -4.15 -0.78
N ALA A 173 -3.45 -3.28 0.23
CA ALA A 173 -3.45 -1.83 -0.01
C ALA A 173 -2.19 -1.37 -0.76
N ARG A 174 -1.02 -1.95 -0.47
CA ARG A 174 0.22 -1.67 -1.21
C ARG A 174 0.13 -2.09 -2.67
N ARG A 175 -0.39 -3.28 -2.95
CA ARG A 175 -0.62 -3.77 -4.32
C ARG A 175 -1.63 -2.90 -5.07
N TRP A 176 -2.69 -2.46 -4.39
CA TRP A 176 -3.68 -1.58 -5.00
C TRP A 176 -3.07 -0.23 -5.39
N MET A 177 -2.29 0.39 -4.49
CA MET A 177 -1.56 1.63 -4.80
C MET A 177 -0.54 1.44 -5.92
N ASN A 178 0.15 0.30 -5.94
CA ASN A 178 1.07 -0.06 -7.02
C ASN A 178 0.37 -0.08 -8.38
N GLY A 179 -0.75 -0.80 -8.48
CA GLY A 179 -1.54 -0.86 -9.71
C GLY A 179 -2.13 0.49 -10.11
N MET A 180 -2.55 1.31 -9.15
CA MET A 180 -3.04 2.67 -9.42
C MET A 180 -1.95 3.51 -10.10
N LEU A 181 -0.74 3.57 -9.54
CA LEU A 181 0.33 4.38 -10.14
C LEU A 181 0.83 3.82 -11.47
N LEU A 182 0.76 2.50 -11.66
CA LEU A 182 1.00 1.88 -12.97
C LEU A 182 -0.07 2.25 -14.00
N SER A 183 -1.33 2.47 -13.61
CA SER A 183 -2.41 2.86 -14.56
C SER A 183 -2.26 4.28 -15.06
N LEU A 184 -1.51 5.11 -14.34
CA LEU A 184 -1.28 6.48 -14.74
C LEU A 184 -0.20 6.61 -15.81
N LEU A 185 0.57 5.55 -16.06
CA LEU A 185 1.66 5.54 -17.02
C LEU A 185 1.14 5.72 -18.46
N ILE A 186 1.88 6.52 -19.22
CA ILE A 186 1.61 6.78 -20.63
C ILE A 186 2.75 6.18 -21.44
N TYR A 187 2.41 5.37 -22.44
CA TYR A 187 3.36 4.79 -23.38
C TYR A 187 3.08 5.34 -24.78
N GLU A 188 4.06 6.01 -25.36
CA GLU A 188 4.02 6.53 -26.74
C GLU A 188 4.93 5.65 -27.60
N ASP A 189 4.36 4.98 -28.61
CA ASP A 189 5.09 4.06 -29.50
C ASP A 189 5.94 2.99 -28.75
N GLY A 190 5.45 2.54 -27.59
CA GLY A 190 6.13 1.56 -26.74
C GLY A 190 7.22 2.13 -25.84
N ALA A 191 7.52 3.43 -25.94
CA ALA A 191 8.39 4.14 -25.01
C ALA A 191 7.57 4.74 -23.86
N LEU A 192 8.04 4.56 -22.63
CA LEU A 192 7.41 5.13 -21.44
C LEU A 192 7.65 6.65 -21.42
N ASP A 193 6.58 7.46 -21.36
CA ASP A 193 6.69 8.89 -21.07
C ASP A 193 7.04 9.10 -19.59
N PRO A 194 8.24 9.61 -19.27
CA PRO A 194 8.63 9.84 -17.88
C PRO A 194 7.77 10.84 -17.14
N SER A 195 7.10 11.75 -17.85
CA SER A 195 6.24 12.76 -17.22
C SER A 195 5.02 12.11 -16.56
N SER A 196 4.61 10.94 -17.01
CA SER A 196 3.51 10.16 -16.44
C SER A 196 3.87 9.42 -15.15
N ILE A 197 5.17 9.30 -14.83
CA ILE A 197 5.66 8.57 -13.66
C ILE A 197 5.43 9.40 -12.39
N ILE A 198 4.77 8.79 -11.41
CA ILE A 198 4.68 9.30 -10.05
C ILE A 198 5.50 8.37 -9.15
N PRO A 199 6.66 8.83 -8.64
CA PRO A 199 7.48 8.05 -7.70
C PRO A 199 6.69 7.62 -6.47
N LEU A 200 6.85 6.35 -6.11
CA LEU A 200 6.27 5.73 -4.93
C LEU A 200 7.37 5.37 -3.94
N ILE A 201 7.29 5.92 -2.73
CA ILE A 201 8.11 5.49 -1.61
C ILE A 201 7.21 4.65 -0.70
N ASP A 202 7.63 3.45 -0.36
CA ASP A 202 6.85 2.58 0.54
C ASP A 202 7.72 2.15 1.72
N GLY A 203 7.13 2.22 2.92
CA GLY A 203 7.75 1.72 4.14
C GLY A 203 6.87 0.67 4.83
N GLY A 204 7.51 -0.28 5.49
CA GLY A 204 6.87 -1.32 6.29
C GLY A 204 7.60 -1.55 7.60
N THR A 205 6.87 -1.90 8.66
CA THR A 205 7.43 -2.15 9.99
C THR A 205 6.71 -3.30 10.68
N GLU A 206 7.45 -4.20 11.30
CA GLU A 206 6.94 -5.27 12.16
C GLU A 206 7.91 -5.50 13.33
N GLY A 207 7.46 -5.21 14.55
CA GLY A 207 8.29 -5.29 15.75
C GLY A 207 9.54 -4.40 15.63
N PHE A 208 10.71 -5.04 15.67
CA PHE A 208 12.03 -4.40 15.53
C PHE A 208 12.62 -4.53 14.11
N LYS A 209 11.80 -4.94 13.14
CA LYS A 209 12.19 -5.06 11.74
C LYS A 209 11.42 -4.05 10.91
N GLY A 210 12.02 -3.60 9.82
CA GLY A 210 11.34 -2.76 8.85
C GLY A 210 12.02 -2.75 7.50
N ASN A 211 11.38 -2.12 6.53
CA ASN A 211 11.94 -1.92 5.21
C ASN A 211 11.47 -0.59 4.64
N ALA A 212 12.32 0.02 3.81
CA ALA A 212 11.99 1.19 3.01
C ALA A 212 12.33 0.87 1.55
N ARG A 213 11.52 1.34 0.61
CA ARG A 213 11.76 1.14 -0.81
C ARG A 213 11.34 2.33 -1.64
N VAL A 214 12.06 2.51 -2.75
CA VAL A 214 11.78 3.52 -3.79
C VAL A 214 11.39 2.79 -5.05
N ILE A 215 10.20 3.11 -5.57
CA ILE A 215 9.62 2.52 -6.76
C ILE A 215 9.36 3.64 -7.78
N LEU A 216 9.91 3.46 -8.98
CA LEU A 216 9.61 4.26 -10.15
C LEU A 216 8.77 3.39 -11.09
N PRO A 217 7.43 3.53 -11.09
CA PRO A 217 6.54 2.72 -11.92
C PRO A 217 6.99 2.65 -13.38
N GLY A 218 7.00 1.45 -13.94
CA GLY A 218 7.44 1.19 -15.33
C GLY A 218 8.96 1.08 -15.52
N MET A 219 9.78 1.41 -14.51
CA MET A 219 11.24 1.41 -14.61
C MET A 219 11.92 0.45 -13.63
N THR A 220 11.67 0.61 -12.33
CA THR A 220 12.28 -0.23 -11.29
C THR A 220 11.37 -1.40 -10.94
N ALA A 221 11.84 -2.30 -10.07
CA ALA A 221 10.99 -3.32 -9.47
C ALA A 221 9.80 -2.66 -8.76
N CYS A 222 8.59 -3.13 -9.06
CA CYS A 222 7.36 -2.68 -8.42
C CYS A 222 7.02 -3.54 -7.19
N ILE A 223 5.90 -3.26 -6.49
CA ILE A 223 5.47 -4.08 -5.34
C ILE A 223 5.31 -5.54 -5.73
N ASP A 224 4.63 -5.81 -6.85
CA ASP A 224 4.35 -7.17 -7.33
C ASP A 224 5.62 -7.90 -7.82
N CYS A 225 6.68 -7.19 -8.24
CA CYS A 225 7.98 -7.82 -8.54
C CYS A 225 8.59 -8.49 -7.31
N THR A 226 8.31 -7.97 -6.11
CA THR A 226 8.90 -8.40 -4.83
C THR A 226 7.88 -9.03 -3.89
N LEU A 227 6.72 -9.47 -4.41
CA LEU A 227 5.63 -10.04 -3.59
C LEU A 227 6.07 -11.26 -2.76
N GLU A 228 7.03 -12.03 -3.27
CA GLU A 228 7.61 -13.20 -2.60
C GLU A 228 8.48 -12.84 -1.39
N LEU A 229 8.87 -11.58 -1.21
CA LEU A 229 9.64 -11.13 -0.05
C LEU A 229 8.77 -10.96 1.20
N TYR A 230 7.44 -10.89 1.05
CA TYR A 230 6.55 -10.87 2.21
C TYR A 230 6.55 -12.24 2.89
N PRO A 231 6.54 -12.28 4.23
CA PRO A 231 6.45 -13.54 4.94
C PRO A 231 5.12 -14.24 4.62
N PRO A 232 5.11 -15.59 4.59
CA PRO A 232 3.88 -16.33 4.34
C PRO A 232 2.85 -16.01 5.44
N GLN A 233 1.60 -15.77 5.03
CA GLN A 233 0.51 -15.54 5.98
C GLN A 233 0.27 -16.81 6.79
N ILE A 234 0.26 -16.69 8.12
CA ILE A 234 -0.07 -17.82 9.00
C ILE A 234 -1.56 -18.13 8.82
N ASN A 235 -1.83 -19.28 8.19
CA ASN A 235 -3.16 -19.87 8.07
C ASN A 235 -3.13 -21.26 8.71
N PHE A 236 -3.93 -21.44 9.75
CA PHE A 236 -4.04 -22.73 10.42
C PHE A 236 -4.94 -23.68 9.59
N PRO A 237 -4.53 -24.93 9.32
CA PRO A 237 -5.36 -25.87 8.58
C PRO A 237 -6.67 -26.19 9.31
N MET A 238 -7.79 -26.23 8.58
CA MET A 238 -9.12 -26.47 9.17
C MET A 238 -9.21 -27.77 9.97
N CYS A 239 -8.57 -28.86 9.52
CA CYS A 239 -8.53 -30.12 10.26
C CYS A 239 -7.84 -29.99 11.63
N THR A 240 -6.81 -29.14 11.72
CA THR A 240 -6.08 -28.87 12.97
C THR A 240 -6.95 -28.05 13.92
N ILE A 241 -7.58 -26.99 13.42
CA ILE A 241 -8.47 -26.14 14.21
C ILE A 241 -9.68 -26.93 14.74
N ALA A 242 -10.35 -27.69 13.87
CA ALA A 242 -11.60 -28.36 14.18
C ALA A 242 -11.42 -29.61 15.06
N SER A 243 -10.37 -30.40 14.80
CA SER A 243 -10.29 -31.77 15.35
C SER A 243 -9.03 -32.06 16.16
N MET A 244 -7.91 -31.37 15.89
CA MET A 244 -6.62 -31.68 16.50
C MET A 244 -5.86 -30.41 16.95
N PRO A 245 -6.44 -29.58 17.83
CA PRO A 245 -5.75 -28.40 18.34
C PRO A 245 -4.52 -28.82 19.16
N ARG A 246 -3.49 -27.98 19.15
CA ARG A 246 -2.17 -28.26 19.76
C ARG A 246 -1.57 -27.04 20.45
N LEU A 247 -1.88 -25.86 19.91
CA LEU A 247 -1.43 -24.57 20.41
C LEU A 247 -2.64 -23.79 20.96
N PRO A 248 -2.46 -22.89 21.93
CA PRO A 248 -3.55 -22.06 22.44
C PRO A 248 -4.19 -21.17 21.35
N GLU A 249 -3.42 -20.78 20.33
CA GLU A 249 -3.91 -20.07 19.14
C GLU A 249 -4.95 -20.88 18.37
N HIS A 250 -4.80 -22.22 18.30
CA HIS A 250 -5.76 -23.08 17.61
C HIS A 250 -7.12 -23.05 18.30
N CYS A 251 -7.14 -22.97 19.64
CA CYS A 251 -8.37 -22.86 20.42
C CYS A 251 -9.07 -21.52 20.17
N VAL A 252 -8.31 -20.42 20.14
CA VAL A 252 -8.87 -19.10 19.82
C VAL A 252 -9.42 -19.06 18.40
N GLU A 253 -8.67 -19.60 17.43
CA GLU A 253 -9.09 -19.60 16.04
C GLU A 253 -10.32 -20.49 15.80
N TYR A 254 -10.46 -21.60 16.54
CA TYR A 254 -11.68 -22.41 16.54
C TYR A 254 -12.89 -21.59 16.97
N VAL A 255 -12.77 -20.86 18.09
CA VAL A 255 -13.87 -20.07 18.61
C VAL A 255 -14.24 -18.95 17.64
N ARG A 256 -13.24 -18.23 17.12
CA ARG A 256 -13.43 -17.13 16.16
C ARG A 256 -14.05 -17.60 14.85
N MET A 257 -13.53 -18.66 14.22
CA MET A 257 -13.93 -19.06 12.86
C MET A 257 -15.11 -20.03 12.82
N LEU A 258 -15.27 -20.89 13.83
CA LEU A 258 -16.28 -21.95 13.82
C LEU A 258 -17.37 -21.72 14.86
N LEU A 259 -17.01 -21.42 16.11
CA LEU A 259 -17.99 -21.33 17.19
C LEU A 259 -18.82 -20.05 17.12
N TRP A 260 -18.20 -18.91 16.83
CA TRP A 260 -18.89 -17.62 16.74
C TRP A 260 -20.00 -17.63 15.67
N PRO A 261 -19.75 -18.03 14.40
CA PRO A 261 -20.82 -18.09 13.40
C PRO A 261 -21.92 -19.10 13.73
N LYS A 262 -21.60 -20.14 14.52
CA LYS A 262 -22.53 -21.20 14.91
C LYS A 262 -23.45 -20.77 16.05
N GLU A 263 -22.90 -20.20 17.12
CA GLU A 263 -23.64 -19.84 18.33
C GLU A 263 -24.26 -18.44 18.27
N LYS A 264 -23.69 -17.55 17.44
CA LYS A 264 -24.15 -16.16 17.28
C LYS A 264 -24.39 -15.46 18.64
N PRO A 265 -23.36 -15.38 19.50
CA PRO A 265 -23.51 -15.09 20.92
C PRO A 265 -24.11 -13.71 21.25
N PHE A 266 -24.06 -12.77 20.31
CA PHE A 266 -24.56 -11.40 20.48
C PHE A 266 -25.75 -11.09 19.54
N GLY A 267 -26.38 -12.12 18.96
CA GLY A 267 -27.56 -12.00 18.10
C GLY A 267 -27.30 -12.33 16.63
N ASP A 268 -28.39 -12.56 15.90
CA ASP A 268 -28.35 -12.87 14.47
C ASP A 268 -27.78 -11.69 13.67
N GLY A 269 -26.74 -11.97 12.87
CA GLY A 269 -26.11 -10.98 12.00
C GLY A 269 -25.03 -10.12 12.66
N VAL A 270 -24.78 -10.25 13.97
CA VAL A 270 -23.68 -9.54 14.65
C VAL A 270 -22.35 -10.21 14.34
N ALA A 271 -21.51 -9.52 13.57
CA ALA A 271 -20.15 -9.97 13.26
C ALA A 271 -19.23 -9.84 14.49
N LEU A 272 -18.19 -10.67 14.55
CA LEU A 272 -17.16 -10.57 15.58
C LEU A 272 -16.37 -9.26 15.39
N ASP A 273 -16.56 -8.34 16.32
CA ASP A 273 -15.74 -7.15 16.46
C ASP A 273 -14.54 -7.42 17.38
N GLY A 274 -13.33 -7.24 16.85
CA GLY A 274 -12.09 -7.43 17.59
C GLY A 274 -11.76 -6.28 18.55
N ASP A 275 -12.42 -5.13 18.39
CA ASP A 275 -12.24 -3.94 19.22
C ASP A 275 -13.27 -3.87 20.35
N ASP A 276 -14.35 -4.65 20.29
CA ASP A 276 -15.33 -4.78 21.37
C ASP A 276 -14.79 -5.68 22.51
N PRO A 277 -14.57 -5.12 23.72
CA PRO A 277 -14.06 -5.90 24.85
C PRO A 277 -14.97 -7.05 25.27
N THR A 278 -16.28 -6.92 25.08
CA THR A 278 -17.26 -7.95 25.43
C THR A 278 -17.18 -9.13 24.47
N HIS A 279 -16.99 -8.88 23.18
CA HIS A 279 -16.76 -9.90 22.18
C HIS A 279 -15.46 -10.66 22.45
N ILE A 280 -14.36 -9.94 22.68
CA ILE A 280 -13.07 -10.55 23.02
C ILE A 280 -13.16 -11.37 24.31
N GLN A 281 -13.85 -10.87 25.34
CA GLN A 281 -14.06 -11.59 26.59
C GLN A 281 -14.81 -12.90 26.37
N TRP A 282 -15.85 -12.89 25.51
CA TRP A 282 -16.58 -14.11 25.15
C TRP A 282 -15.68 -15.10 24.41
N VAL A 283 -14.91 -14.64 23.42
CA VAL A 283 -13.98 -15.49 22.67
C VAL A 283 -12.94 -16.09 23.62
N TYR A 284 -12.39 -15.28 24.53
CA TYR A 284 -11.42 -15.72 25.53
C TYR A 284 -11.99 -16.84 26.42
N GLN A 285 -13.20 -16.65 26.95
CA GLN A 285 -13.85 -17.64 27.83
C GLN A 285 -14.09 -18.97 27.09
N LYS A 286 -14.61 -18.93 25.87
CA LYS A 286 -14.81 -20.13 25.05
C LYS A 286 -13.50 -20.78 24.63
N SER A 287 -12.44 -20.00 24.45
CA SER A 287 -11.12 -20.52 24.14
C SER A 287 -10.51 -21.27 25.32
N LEU A 288 -10.77 -20.83 26.56
CA LEU A 288 -10.37 -21.54 27.76
C LEU A 288 -11.10 -22.89 27.89
N GLU A 289 -12.41 -22.91 27.66
CA GLU A 289 -13.21 -24.14 27.65
C GLU A 289 -12.65 -25.15 26.63
N ARG A 290 -12.43 -24.71 25.39
CA ARG A 290 -11.85 -25.53 24.33
C ARG A 290 -10.43 -26.00 24.66
N ALA A 291 -9.61 -25.15 25.26
CA ALA A 291 -8.25 -25.53 25.64
C ALA A 291 -8.26 -26.59 26.75
N ALA A 292 -9.17 -26.51 27.71
CA ALA A 292 -9.32 -27.50 28.77
C ALA A 292 -9.71 -28.89 28.23
N GLU A 293 -10.59 -28.96 27.23
CA GLU A 293 -10.97 -30.22 26.55
C GLU A 293 -9.76 -30.99 26.01
N PHE A 294 -8.76 -30.27 25.49
CA PHE A 294 -7.56 -30.84 24.86
C PHE A 294 -6.31 -30.77 25.74
N SER A 295 -6.47 -30.39 27.02
CA SER A 295 -5.35 -30.18 27.96
C SER A 295 -4.27 -29.20 27.44
N ILE A 296 -4.69 -28.18 26.71
CA ILE A 296 -3.84 -27.11 26.18
C ILE A 296 -3.77 -25.98 27.20
N THR A 297 -2.56 -25.47 27.46
CA THR A 297 -2.32 -24.33 28.35
C THR A 297 -1.87 -23.10 27.56
N GLY A 298 -1.83 -21.93 28.20
CA GLY A 298 -1.31 -20.69 27.59
C GLY A 298 -2.35 -19.79 26.93
N VAL A 299 -3.64 -20.13 26.96
CA VAL A 299 -4.71 -19.21 26.55
C VAL A 299 -4.78 -18.05 27.55
N THR A 300 -4.54 -16.84 27.06
CA THR A 300 -4.61 -15.60 27.84
C THR A 300 -5.44 -14.57 27.08
N TYR A 301 -6.03 -13.60 27.79
CA TYR A 301 -6.78 -12.52 27.16
C TYR A 301 -5.95 -11.77 26.10
N ARG A 302 -4.66 -11.51 26.39
CA ARG A 302 -3.72 -10.87 25.47
C ARG A 302 -3.50 -11.70 24.21
N LEU A 303 -3.33 -13.02 24.35
CA LEU A 303 -3.20 -13.92 23.20
C LEU A 303 -4.49 -13.92 22.36
N THR A 304 -5.65 -13.95 23.02
CA THR A 304 -6.94 -13.89 22.33
C THR A 304 -7.07 -12.63 21.47
N GLN A 305 -6.74 -11.46 22.03
CA GLN A 305 -6.69 -10.22 21.25
C GLN A 305 -5.71 -10.31 20.08
N GLY A 306 -4.51 -10.85 20.33
CA GLY A 306 -3.47 -11.04 19.32
C GLY A 306 -3.94 -11.87 18.13
N VAL A 307 -4.60 -13.01 18.38
CA VAL A 307 -5.11 -13.91 17.34
C VAL A 307 -6.32 -13.30 16.63
N VAL A 308 -7.30 -12.76 17.37
CA VAL A 308 -8.54 -12.21 16.78
C VAL A 308 -8.26 -11.01 15.88
N LYS A 309 -7.44 -10.07 16.36
CA LYS A 309 -7.09 -8.85 15.62
C LYS A 309 -5.88 -9.02 14.69
N ARG A 310 -5.22 -10.20 14.69
CA ARG A 310 -3.94 -10.45 14.01
C ARG A 310 -2.91 -9.35 14.31
N ILE A 311 -2.74 -9.03 15.61
CA ILE A 311 -1.93 -7.88 16.06
C ILE A 311 -0.47 -8.06 15.64
N ILE A 312 0.06 -7.09 14.89
CA ILE A 312 1.48 -6.94 14.61
C ILE A 312 2.11 -6.10 15.73
N PRO A 313 3.13 -6.61 16.45
CA PRO A 313 3.86 -5.80 17.43
C PRO A 313 4.43 -4.54 16.78
N ALA A 314 4.31 -3.39 17.45
CA ALA A 314 4.76 -2.12 16.88
C ALA A 314 5.27 -1.16 17.97
N VAL A 315 6.42 -0.55 17.68
CA VAL A 315 7.10 0.42 18.56
C VAL A 315 7.44 1.70 17.79
N ALA A 316 7.55 2.81 18.50
CA ALA A 316 7.84 4.11 17.88
C ALA A 316 9.21 4.15 17.19
N SER A 317 10.24 3.53 17.77
CA SER A 317 11.62 3.55 17.26
C SER A 317 11.72 3.03 15.82
N THR A 318 11.17 1.86 15.54
CA THR A 318 11.21 1.26 14.20
C THR A 318 10.40 2.06 13.18
N ASN A 319 9.27 2.64 13.59
CA ASN A 319 8.51 3.57 12.74
C ASN A 319 9.32 4.82 12.41
N ALA A 320 10.01 5.41 13.38
CA ALA A 320 10.86 6.58 13.17
C ALA A 320 12.02 6.28 12.21
N VAL A 321 12.69 5.13 12.36
CA VAL A 321 13.81 4.72 11.46
C VAL A 321 13.35 4.60 10.01
N ILE A 322 12.24 3.89 9.78
CA ILE A 322 11.75 3.67 8.42
C ILE A 322 11.15 4.94 7.82
N ALA A 323 10.41 5.73 8.60
CA ALA A 323 9.84 6.99 8.12
C ALA A 323 10.95 7.98 7.75
N ALA A 324 12.02 8.07 8.54
CA ALA A 324 13.17 8.91 8.24
C ALA A 324 13.85 8.48 6.93
N ALA A 325 14.01 7.17 6.71
CA ALA A 325 14.54 6.65 5.44
C ALA A 325 13.62 7.05 4.27
N CYS A 326 12.31 6.82 4.39
CA CYS A 326 11.34 7.17 3.36
C CYS A 326 11.31 8.68 3.06
N ALA A 327 11.21 9.55 4.08
CA ALA A 327 11.16 11.00 3.91
C ALA A 327 12.46 11.56 3.33
N THR A 328 13.61 10.97 3.66
CA THR A 328 14.90 11.30 3.04
C THR A 328 14.86 11.03 1.53
N GLU A 329 14.29 9.91 1.10
CA GLU A 329 14.16 9.60 -0.33
C GLU A 329 13.17 10.52 -1.05
N VAL A 330 12.09 10.91 -0.38
CA VAL A 330 11.17 11.94 -0.92
C VAL A 330 11.90 13.26 -1.15
N PHE A 331 12.71 13.70 -0.19
CA PHE A 331 13.52 14.91 -0.33
C PHE A 331 14.50 14.81 -1.50
N LYS A 332 15.23 13.68 -1.62
CA LYS A 332 16.18 13.46 -2.73
C LYS A 332 15.48 13.49 -4.09
N ILE A 333 14.35 12.80 -4.23
CA ILE A 333 13.60 12.73 -5.49
C ILE A 333 13.03 14.11 -5.87
N ALA A 334 12.50 14.86 -4.91
CA ALA A 334 11.90 16.17 -5.18
C ALA A 334 12.93 17.25 -5.57
N THR A 335 14.20 17.08 -5.18
CA THR A 335 15.23 18.12 -5.26
C THR A 335 16.40 17.77 -6.16
N SER A 336 16.56 16.49 -6.50
CA SER A 336 17.80 15.94 -7.08
C SER A 336 19.04 16.18 -6.21
N ALA A 337 18.92 16.50 -4.92
CA ALA A 337 20.09 16.82 -4.08
C ALA A 337 21.10 15.67 -4.02
N TYR A 338 20.61 14.42 -4.06
CA TYR A 338 21.43 13.21 -4.13
C TYR A 338 20.74 12.15 -5.00
N VAL A 339 21.50 11.13 -5.41
CA VAL A 339 20.95 9.94 -6.04
C VAL A 339 20.01 9.22 -5.04
N PRO A 340 18.76 8.90 -5.45
CA PRO A 340 17.85 8.14 -4.60
C PRO A 340 18.37 6.74 -4.27
N LEU A 341 17.82 6.15 -3.20
CA LEU A 341 18.01 4.76 -2.83
C LEU A 341 17.72 3.87 -4.03
N ASN A 342 18.65 2.95 -4.32
CA ASN A 342 18.47 1.98 -5.39
C ASN A 342 17.55 0.83 -4.94
N ASN A 343 16.28 1.19 -4.85
CA ASN A 343 15.09 0.41 -4.59
C ASN A 343 14.82 -0.19 -3.20
N TYR A 344 15.73 -0.87 -2.48
CA TYR A 344 15.33 -1.59 -1.27
C TYR A 344 16.33 -1.46 -0.12
N LEU A 345 15.79 -1.19 1.07
CA LEU A 345 16.51 -1.19 2.34
C LEU A 345 15.74 -2.05 3.35
N VAL A 346 16.45 -2.93 4.06
CA VAL A 346 15.96 -3.70 5.21
C VAL A 346 16.63 -3.18 6.47
N PHE A 347 15.89 -3.15 7.57
CA PHE A 347 16.33 -2.78 8.91
C PHE A 347 15.97 -3.86 9.93
N ASN A 348 16.87 -4.12 10.88
CA ASN A 348 16.66 -5.03 12.00
C ASN A 348 17.42 -4.53 13.24
N ASP A 349 16.72 -4.47 14.38
CA ASP A 349 17.23 -4.02 15.68
C ASP A 349 17.02 -5.07 16.79
N VAL A 350 17.02 -6.36 16.43
CA VAL A 350 16.92 -7.45 17.42
C VAL A 350 18.29 -7.79 18.03
N ASP A 351 19.36 -7.73 17.23
CA ASP A 351 20.73 -8.02 17.64
C ASP A 351 21.66 -6.97 17.04
N GLY A 352 21.99 -5.94 17.85
CA GLY A 352 22.61 -4.72 17.36
C GLY A 352 21.74 -3.99 16.33
N LEU A 353 22.35 -3.07 15.58
CA LEU A 353 21.70 -2.36 14.48
C LEU A 353 22.21 -2.88 13.15
N TYR A 354 21.30 -3.40 12.32
CA TYR A 354 21.61 -3.92 11.01
C TYR A 354 20.74 -3.28 9.94
N THR A 355 21.39 -2.83 8.86
CA THR A 355 20.73 -2.44 7.62
C THR A 355 21.36 -3.13 6.44
N TYR A 356 20.54 -3.52 5.46
CA TYR A 356 21.00 -4.05 4.19
C TYR A 356 20.29 -3.36 3.04
N THR A 357 21.06 -2.85 2.09
CA THR A 357 20.56 -2.17 0.90
C THR A 357 20.96 -2.96 -0.33
N PHE A 358 20.00 -3.22 -1.21
CA PHE A 358 20.22 -3.95 -2.45
C PHE A 358 19.26 -3.47 -3.53
N GLU A 359 19.62 -3.70 -4.78
CA GLU A 359 18.76 -3.46 -5.93
C GLU A 359 17.96 -4.73 -6.26
N ALA A 360 16.70 -4.80 -5.82
CA ALA A 360 15.71 -5.75 -6.31
C ALA A 360 15.50 -5.65 -7.83
N GLU A 361 15.58 -6.77 -8.53
CA GLU A 361 15.42 -6.82 -9.99
C GLU A 361 13.94 -6.68 -10.41
N ARG A 362 13.70 -5.92 -11.48
CA ARG A 362 12.37 -5.84 -12.09
C ARG A 362 12.12 -7.13 -12.88
N LYS A 363 11.11 -7.90 -12.45
CA LYS A 363 10.66 -9.09 -13.19
C LYS A 363 10.12 -8.69 -14.57
N GLU A 364 10.72 -9.22 -15.64
CA GLU A 364 10.30 -8.94 -17.04
C GLU A 364 8.86 -9.41 -17.31
N ASN A 365 8.47 -10.52 -16.69
CA ASN A 365 7.13 -11.10 -16.78
C ASN A 365 6.23 -10.70 -15.60
N CYS A 366 6.46 -9.56 -14.93
CA CYS A 366 5.62 -9.13 -13.81
C CYS A 366 4.15 -8.93 -14.24
N SER A 367 3.20 -9.47 -13.47
CA SER A 367 1.75 -9.36 -13.74
C SER A 367 1.19 -7.95 -13.63
N ALA A 368 1.92 -7.04 -12.97
CA ALA A 368 1.48 -5.66 -12.79
C ALA A 368 2.22 -4.69 -13.73
N CYS A 369 3.55 -4.69 -13.71
CA CYS A 369 4.34 -3.67 -14.42
C CYS A 369 4.90 -4.12 -15.78
N SER A 370 4.64 -5.35 -16.23
CA SER A 370 4.98 -5.77 -17.59
C SER A 370 3.90 -5.32 -18.56
N GLN A 371 4.30 -4.92 -19.76
CA GLN A 371 3.37 -4.58 -20.85
C GLN A 371 2.99 -5.80 -21.69
N VAL A 372 3.55 -6.98 -21.37
CA VAL A 372 3.30 -8.22 -22.09
C VAL A 372 2.27 -9.06 -21.31
N PRO A 373 1.20 -9.55 -21.95
CA PRO A 373 0.26 -10.47 -21.32
C PRO A 373 0.99 -11.70 -20.75
N GLN A 374 0.57 -12.17 -19.58
CA GLN A 374 1.16 -13.37 -19.00
C GLN A 374 0.60 -14.64 -19.64
N ASP A 375 1.48 -15.59 -19.97
CA ASP A 375 1.07 -16.88 -20.51
C ASP A 375 0.49 -17.80 -19.42
N LEU A 376 -0.68 -18.37 -19.66
CA LEU A 376 -1.30 -19.41 -18.86
C LEU A 376 -1.26 -20.73 -19.63
N GLN A 377 -0.71 -21.78 -19.02
CA GLN A 377 -0.59 -23.09 -19.65
C GLN A 377 -1.53 -24.07 -18.99
N PHE A 378 -2.58 -24.48 -19.70
CA PHE A 378 -3.56 -25.45 -19.21
C PHE A 378 -4.01 -26.38 -20.33
N PRO A 379 -4.31 -27.66 -20.06
CA PRO A 379 -4.93 -28.50 -21.06
C PRO A 379 -6.35 -28.02 -21.37
N PRO A 380 -6.88 -28.26 -22.58
CA PRO A 380 -8.24 -27.86 -22.95
C PRO A 380 -9.32 -28.54 -22.10
N SER A 381 -8.97 -29.65 -21.45
CA SER A 381 -9.81 -30.40 -20.50
C SER A 381 -9.79 -29.84 -19.07
N ALA A 382 -8.91 -28.90 -18.75
CA ALA A 382 -8.87 -28.26 -17.43
C ALA A 382 -10.20 -27.55 -17.17
N LYS A 383 -10.60 -27.49 -15.91
CA LYS A 383 -11.77 -26.73 -15.47
C LYS A 383 -11.43 -25.27 -15.24
N LEU A 384 -12.41 -24.38 -15.36
CA LEU A 384 -12.23 -22.98 -14.99
C LEU A 384 -11.82 -22.81 -13.51
N GLN A 385 -12.28 -23.71 -12.63
CA GLN A 385 -11.83 -23.75 -11.23
C GLN A 385 -10.31 -23.87 -11.11
N GLU A 386 -9.66 -24.66 -11.95
CA GLU A 386 -8.19 -24.87 -11.88
C GLU A 386 -7.42 -23.59 -12.23
N ILE A 387 -7.94 -22.77 -13.15
CA ILE A 387 -7.37 -21.44 -13.44
C ILE A 387 -7.56 -20.51 -12.23
N LEU A 388 -8.74 -20.54 -11.61
CA LEU A 388 -9.04 -19.72 -10.44
C LEU A 388 -8.13 -20.08 -9.25
N ASP A 389 -7.94 -21.38 -9.02
CA ASP A 389 -7.06 -21.91 -7.98
C ASP A 389 -5.61 -21.49 -8.27
N TYR A 390 -5.14 -21.61 -9.52
CA TYR A 390 -3.82 -21.12 -9.92
C TYR A 390 -3.63 -19.63 -9.63
N MET A 391 -4.58 -18.76 -10.02
CA MET A 391 -4.46 -17.31 -9.79
C MET A 391 -4.41 -16.96 -8.29
N THR A 392 -5.08 -17.75 -7.46
CA THR A 392 -5.19 -17.54 -6.01
C THR A 392 -3.99 -18.10 -5.25
N GLU A 393 -3.52 -19.28 -5.63
CA GLU A 393 -2.48 -20.04 -4.92
C GLU A 393 -1.06 -19.79 -5.44
N ASN A 394 -0.91 -19.35 -6.70
CA ASN A 394 0.40 -19.10 -7.27
C ASN A 394 1.13 -17.97 -6.53
N ALA A 395 2.35 -18.25 -6.07
CA ALA A 395 3.15 -17.34 -5.27
C ALA A 395 3.47 -16.00 -5.95
N SER A 396 3.48 -15.95 -7.29
CA SER A 396 3.73 -14.73 -8.06
C SER A 396 2.48 -13.87 -8.29
N LEU A 397 1.28 -14.43 -8.12
CA LEU A 397 0.01 -13.74 -8.37
C LEU A 397 -0.76 -13.42 -7.07
N GLN A 398 -0.97 -14.43 -6.22
CA GLN A 398 -1.67 -14.34 -4.93
C GLN A 398 -2.92 -13.44 -4.97
N MET A 399 -3.77 -13.60 -5.99
CA MET A 399 -5.01 -12.83 -6.14
C MET A 399 -6.00 -13.21 -5.03
N LYS A 400 -6.88 -12.28 -4.63
CA LYS A 400 -7.78 -12.52 -3.48
C LYS A 400 -9.15 -13.04 -3.89
N SER A 401 -9.73 -12.51 -4.94
CA SER A 401 -11.04 -12.87 -5.45
C SER A 401 -11.13 -12.56 -6.95
N PRO A 402 -10.36 -13.28 -7.79
CA PRO A 402 -10.19 -12.90 -9.19
C PRO A 402 -11.49 -13.09 -9.98
N ALA A 403 -11.77 -12.10 -10.82
CA ALA A 403 -12.88 -12.05 -11.75
C ALA A 403 -12.39 -12.26 -13.17
N ILE A 404 -12.83 -13.32 -13.83
CA ILE A 404 -12.32 -13.73 -15.14
C ILE A 404 -13.35 -13.39 -16.21
N THR A 405 -12.93 -12.62 -17.19
CA THR A 405 -13.72 -12.24 -18.37
C THR A 405 -12.94 -12.50 -19.66
N THR A 406 -13.64 -12.67 -20.77
CA THR A 406 -13.00 -12.85 -22.09
C THR A 406 -13.94 -12.39 -23.20
N THR A 407 -13.42 -12.28 -24.42
CA THR A 407 -14.21 -11.96 -25.61
C THR A 407 -14.55 -13.23 -26.39
N LEU A 408 -15.83 -13.61 -26.45
CA LEU A 408 -16.30 -14.71 -27.30
C LEU A 408 -17.30 -14.18 -28.33
N ASP A 409 -17.12 -14.56 -29.59
CA ASP A 409 -17.98 -14.15 -30.71
C ASP A 409 -18.19 -12.62 -30.80
N GLY A 410 -17.14 -11.86 -30.51
CA GLY A 410 -17.18 -10.39 -30.52
C GLY A 410 -17.92 -9.75 -29.34
N LYS A 411 -18.30 -10.52 -28.31
CA LYS A 411 -18.95 -10.02 -27.09
C LYS A 411 -18.12 -10.34 -25.85
N ASN A 412 -18.04 -9.38 -24.93
CA ASN A 412 -17.47 -9.61 -23.60
C ASN A 412 -18.37 -10.56 -22.81
N LYS A 413 -17.78 -11.65 -22.32
CA LYS A 413 -18.44 -12.68 -21.54
C LYS A 413 -17.74 -12.81 -20.19
N THR A 414 -18.52 -12.68 -19.12
CA THR A 414 -18.05 -12.98 -17.76
C THR A 414 -18.02 -14.50 -17.57
N LEU A 415 -16.83 -15.05 -17.34
CA LEU A 415 -16.65 -16.47 -17.05
C LEU A 415 -16.97 -16.74 -15.58
N TYR A 416 -16.45 -15.91 -14.67
CA TYR A 416 -16.70 -15.98 -13.25
C TYR A 416 -16.44 -14.63 -12.55
N LEU A 417 -17.30 -14.25 -11.59
CA LEU A 417 -17.18 -13.01 -10.82
C LEU A 417 -17.77 -13.22 -9.41
N GLN A 418 -16.97 -13.02 -8.36
CA GLN A 418 -17.40 -13.23 -6.97
C GLN A 418 -18.00 -11.99 -6.29
N THR A 419 -17.67 -10.79 -6.77
CA THR A 419 -17.96 -9.55 -6.04
C THR A 419 -19.44 -9.16 -6.04
N VAL A 420 -20.20 -9.61 -7.05
CA VAL A 420 -21.64 -9.33 -7.18
C VAL A 420 -22.40 -10.64 -7.07
N ALA A 421 -23.12 -10.84 -5.95
CA ALA A 421 -23.79 -12.11 -5.63
C ALA A 421 -24.69 -12.64 -6.76
N SER A 422 -25.44 -11.77 -7.44
CA SER A 422 -26.32 -12.17 -8.54
C SER A 422 -25.57 -12.64 -9.79
N ILE A 423 -24.35 -12.15 -10.03
CA ILE A 423 -23.50 -12.60 -11.14
C ILE A 423 -22.72 -13.84 -10.72
N GLU A 424 -22.29 -13.91 -9.47
CA GLU A 424 -21.64 -15.07 -8.88
C GLU A 424 -22.52 -16.31 -9.02
N GLU A 425 -23.79 -16.25 -8.60
CA GLU A 425 -24.72 -17.37 -8.71
C GLU A 425 -24.91 -17.85 -10.17
N ARG A 426 -24.96 -16.90 -11.12
CA ARG A 426 -25.14 -17.19 -12.55
C ARG A 426 -23.87 -17.77 -13.20
N THR A 427 -22.70 -17.42 -12.68
CA THR A 427 -21.41 -17.82 -13.27
C THR A 427 -20.74 -18.98 -12.54
N ARG A 428 -21.10 -19.25 -11.29
CA ARG A 428 -20.64 -20.41 -10.50
C ARG A 428 -20.74 -21.75 -11.24
N PRO A 429 -21.80 -22.05 -12.04
CA PRO A 429 -21.83 -23.29 -12.82
C PRO A 429 -20.70 -23.43 -13.83
N ASN A 430 -20.09 -22.33 -14.28
CA ASN A 430 -18.97 -22.35 -15.22
C ASN A 430 -17.68 -22.88 -14.59
N LEU A 431 -17.52 -22.80 -13.26
CA LEU A 431 -16.33 -23.32 -12.56
C LEU A 431 -16.12 -24.82 -12.80
N ASN A 432 -17.22 -25.57 -12.94
CA ASN A 432 -17.19 -27.01 -13.19
C ASN A 432 -17.04 -27.39 -14.66
N LYS A 433 -17.15 -26.43 -15.58
CA LYS A 433 -17.00 -26.64 -17.03
C LYS A 433 -15.53 -26.58 -17.41
N THR A 434 -15.18 -27.37 -18.43
CA THR A 434 -13.85 -27.35 -19.03
C THR A 434 -13.64 -26.08 -19.88
N LEU A 435 -12.38 -25.70 -20.10
CA LEU A 435 -12.04 -24.55 -20.95
C LEU A 435 -12.65 -24.69 -22.36
N LYS A 436 -12.63 -25.92 -22.90
CA LYS A 436 -13.26 -26.24 -24.19
C LYS A 436 -14.79 -26.11 -24.17
N GLU A 437 -15.46 -26.56 -23.11
CA GLU A 437 -16.92 -26.39 -22.96
C GLU A 437 -17.35 -24.93 -22.80
N LEU A 438 -16.47 -24.08 -22.27
CA LEU A 438 -16.70 -22.64 -22.16
C LEU A 438 -16.52 -21.90 -23.48
N GLY A 439 -15.99 -22.58 -24.50
CA GLY A 439 -15.71 -22.03 -25.83
C GLY A 439 -14.37 -21.30 -25.92
N LEU A 440 -13.44 -21.53 -24.99
CA LEU A 440 -12.11 -20.93 -25.03
C LEU A 440 -11.25 -21.64 -26.09
N VAL A 441 -10.42 -20.85 -26.77
CA VAL A 441 -9.50 -21.31 -27.81
C VAL A 441 -8.05 -21.06 -27.39
N ASP A 442 -7.13 -21.75 -28.07
CA ASP A 442 -5.70 -21.52 -27.89
C ASP A 442 -5.32 -20.10 -28.32
N GLY A 443 -4.47 -19.44 -27.54
CA GLY A 443 -4.09 -18.04 -27.69
C GLY A 443 -5.13 -17.01 -27.24
N GLN A 444 -6.26 -17.43 -26.66
CA GLN A 444 -7.34 -16.54 -26.21
C GLN A 444 -6.86 -15.65 -25.05
N GLU A 445 -7.22 -14.36 -25.09
CA GLU A 445 -6.96 -13.44 -23.98
C GLU A 445 -8.04 -13.52 -22.90
N LEU A 446 -7.58 -13.60 -21.64
CA LEU A 446 -8.41 -13.53 -20.44
C LEU A 446 -8.10 -12.23 -19.72
N ALA A 447 -9.14 -11.42 -19.52
CA ALA A 447 -9.09 -10.19 -18.75
C ALA A 447 -9.50 -10.49 -17.31
N VAL A 448 -8.57 -10.29 -16.38
CA VAL A 448 -8.73 -10.62 -14.96
C VAL A 448 -8.70 -9.36 -14.12
N ALA A 449 -9.77 -9.10 -13.38
CA ALA A 449 -9.84 -8.04 -12.38
C ALA A 449 -9.77 -8.65 -10.97
N ASP A 450 -9.08 -8.01 -10.03
CA ASP A 450 -8.99 -8.49 -8.65
C ASP A 450 -8.95 -7.32 -7.67
N VAL A 451 -9.43 -7.52 -6.44
CA VAL A 451 -9.38 -6.48 -5.40
C VAL A 451 -7.96 -6.05 -5.02
N THR A 452 -6.93 -6.84 -5.38
CA THR A 452 -5.52 -6.48 -5.15
C THR A 452 -4.99 -5.40 -6.08
N THR A 453 -5.65 -5.09 -7.21
CA THR A 453 -5.19 -4.10 -8.17
C THR A 453 -6.36 -3.38 -8.85
N PRO A 454 -6.29 -2.05 -9.06
CA PRO A 454 -7.31 -1.35 -9.85
C PRO A 454 -7.24 -1.66 -11.36
N GLN A 455 -6.13 -2.27 -11.82
CA GLN A 455 -5.94 -2.60 -13.23
C GLN A 455 -6.49 -3.99 -13.59
N THR A 456 -7.03 -4.12 -14.79
CA THR A 456 -7.28 -5.42 -15.40
C THR A 456 -5.97 -6.02 -15.89
N VAL A 457 -5.61 -7.20 -15.40
CA VAL A 457 -4.45 -7.97 -15.85
C VAL A 457 -4.85 -8.84 -17.03
N LEU A 458 -4.05 -8.82 -18.09
CA LEU A 458 -4.26 -9.63 -19.29
C LEU A 458 -3.42 -10.90 -19.24
N PHE A 459 -4.08 -12.03 -19.46
CA PHE A 459 -3.45 -13.34 -19.59
C PHE A 459 -3.72 -13.92 -20.96
N LYS A 460 -2.74 -14.63 -21.53
CA LYS A 460 -2.89 -15.36 -22.78
C LYS A 460 -2.96 -16.85 -22.48
N LEU A 461 -4.08 -17.47 -22.81
CA LEU A 461 -4.29 -18.90 -22.60
C LEU A 461 -3.60 -19.70 -23.70
N ASN A 462 -2.67 -20.57 -23.34
CA ASN A 462 -1.98 -21.50 -24.23
C ASN A 462 -2.36 -22.93 -23.86
N PHE A 463 -2.97 -23.66 -24.80
CA PHE A 463 -3.35 -25.04 -24.59
C PHE A 463 -2.14 -25.97 -24.70
N ILE A 464 -1.86 -26.67 -23.61
CA ILE A 464 -0.85 -27.74 -23.58
C ILE A 464 -1.54 -29.09 -23.80
N SER A 465 -0.90 -29.94 -24.59
CA SER A 465 -1.43 -31.25 -25.01
C SER A 465 -1.49 -32.27 -23.89
#